data_AF-A0A520IIR6-F1
#
_entry.id   AF-A0A520IIR6-F1
#
_cell.length_a   1.000
_cell.length_b   1.000
_cell.length_c   1.000
_cell.angle_alpha   90.00
_cell.angle_beta   90.00
_cell.angle_gamma   90.00
#
_symmetry.space_group_name_H-M   'P 1'
#
loop_
_entity.id
_entity.type
_entity.pdbx_description
1 polymer ?
#
loop_
_entity_poly.entity_id
_entity_poly.type
_entity_poly.pdbx_seq_one_letter_code
_entity_poly.pdbx_strand_id
1 'polypeptide(L)'
;LMQKEDLRDRLIRVFGSSDLHRTTLAMDDAGGRLSRYFLSQLAVNASFGTVIGVGLWAIGLPVPALWGILAGILRFVPYIGALLGAALPLVLAAGVDPGWGMVIGVAILFAVVEPLVGYVVEPLLYGHSTGLSPLSVVVAAVFWTWIWGPVGLVLSMPLTLCLVVLGRHVPSLEFVDILLGDQPALTPVESFYQRMLAADPEEALEQAEALLTERSLTAYYDEVALGGLKLAAEDTRRGAIDRDGAGRIVRSMLTVIGELDEHDDTAALSSSAPDKRLNPMPASGDVAIDETAPRDLPRAPDAWAVADTVTCVAGRGVLDDAVTAMLEQLLAKRGFGVRRVTHAAVGRDALERIDYTATRLICLSYLEIGGTPSHLRYLVRRLHREAPHARIMVGLWPEGEAALSDEQIQRTLGADLYVGNLGFQETLFPKPVFAGDTIRAETEVTAVRASQSRPGQG
;
A
#
# COMPACT_ATOMS: atom_id res chain seq x y z
N LEU A 1 -15.32 -20.66 -33.41
CA LEU A 1 -14.50 -19.47 -33.77
C LEU A 1 -15.37 -18.23 -33.90
N MET A 2 -16.39 -18.21 -34.76
CA MET A 2 -17.29 -17.03 -34.96
C MET A 2 -18.09 -16.54 -33.73
N GLN A 3 -18.31 -17.36 -32.69
CA GLN A 3 -18.99 -16.90 -31.46
C GLN A 3 -18.07 -16.21 -30.45
N LYS A 4 -16.75 -16.40 -30.53
CA LYS A 4 -15.79 -15.73 -29.62
C LYS A 4 -15.70 -14.23 -29.93
N GLU A 5 -15.84 -13.86 -31.20
CA GLU A 5 -15.74 -12.47 -31.66
C GLU A 5 -16.97 -11.65 -31.25
N ASP A 6 -18.19 -12.19 -31.42
CA ASP A 6 -19.44 -11.50 -31.02
C ASP A 6 -19.56 -11.34 -29.49
N LEU A 7 -19.10 -12.33 -28.71
CA LEU A 7 -19.02 -12.20 -27.24
C LEU A 7 -18.02 -11.14 -26.81
N ARG A 8 -16.85 -11.09 -27.47
CA ARG A 8 -15.82 -10.08 -27.23
C ARG A 8 -16.34 -8.68 -27.54
N ASP A 9 -17.01 -8.50 -28.68
CA ASP A 9 -17.52 -7.18 -29.12
C ASP A 9 -18.66 -6.67 -28.23
N ARG A 10 -19.55 -7.55 -27.76
CA ARG A 10 -20.60 -7.19 -26.79
C ARG A 10 -20.04 -6.81 -25.43
N LEU A 11 -19.00 -7.51 -24.96
CA LEU A 11 -18.32 -7.18 -23.71
C LEU A 11 -17.56 -5.86 -23.83
N ILE A 12 -16.86 -5.61 -24.93
CA ILE A 12 -16.19 -4.32 -25.21
C ILE A 12 -17.18 -3.15 -25.14
N ARG A 13 -18.42 -3.35 -25.60
CA ARG A 13 -19.47 -2.34 -25.57
C ARG A 13 -20.03 -2.07 -24.16
N VAL A 14 -19.99 -3.06 -23.27
CA VAL A 14 -20.41 -2.93 -21.86
C VAL A 14 -19.33 -2.25 -21.00
N PHE A 15 -18.05 -2.50 -21.30
CA PHE A 15 -16.92 -2.02 -20.48
C PHE A 15 -16.32 -0.67 -20.91
N GLY A 16 -16.84 -0.05 -21.97
CA GLY A 16 -16.40 1.27 -22.44
C GLY A 16 -15.18 1.19 -23.37
N SER A 17 -15.22 1.98 -24.44
CA SER A 17 -14.25 1.95 -25.54
C SER A 17 -12.88 2.56 -25.24
N SER A 18 -12.61 3.00 -24.01
CA SER A 18 -11.41 3.74 -23.65
C SER A 18 -10.22 2.89 -23.17
N ASP A 19 -10.37 1.58 -22.95
CA ASP A 19 -9.27 0.77 -22.39
C ASP A 19 -9.23 -0.71 -22.83
N LEU A 20 -9.38 -0.94 -24.14
CA LEU A 20 -9.38 -2.27 -24.77
C LEU A 20 -8.14 -3.13 -24.45
N HIS A 21 -6.99 -2.48 -24.22
CA HIS A 21 -5.74 -3.15 -23.87
C HIS A 21 -5.79 -3.73 -22.45
N ARG A 22 -6.28 -2.95 -21.47
CA ARG A 22 -6.41 -3.40 -20.07
C ARG A 22 -7.43 -4.52 -19.91
N THR A 23 -8.58 -4.44 -20.59
CA THR A 23 -9.59 -5.51 -20.55
C THR A 23 -9.08 -6.80 -21.18
N THR A 24 -8.30 -6.72 -22.26
CA THR A 24 -7.70 -7.92 -22.89
C THR A 24 -6.65 -8.54 -21.99
N LEU A 25 -5.77 -7.74 -21.39
CA LEU A 25 -4.77 -8.21 -20.41
C LEU A 25 -5.43 -8.86 -19.19
N ALA A 26 -6.52 -8.28 -18.67
CA ALA A 26 -7.27 -8.84 -17.55
C ALA A 26 -7.91 -10.20 -17.89
N MET A 27 -8.45 -10.35 -19.10
CA MET A 27 -9.06 -11.62 -19.54
C MET A 27 -8.01 -12.71 -19.79
N ASP A 28 -6.86 -12.38 -20.36
CA ASP A 28 -5.77 -13.33 -20.58
C ASP A 28 -5.13 -13.75 -19.25
N ASP A 29 -4.98 -12.83 -18.30
CA ASP A 29 -4.49 -13.13 -16.94
C ASP A 29 -5.50 -13.99 -16.17
N ALA A 30 -6.78 -13.63 -16.16
CA ALA A 30 -7.83 -14.41 -15.53
C ALA A 30 -7.94 -15.83 -16.14
N GLY A 31 -7.87 -15.93 -17.48
CA GLY A 31 -7.88 -17.21 -18.20
C GLY A 31 -6.67 -18.09 -17.89
N GLY A 32 -5.47 -17.51 -17.85
CA GLY A 32 -4.23 -18.19 -17.50
C GLY A 32 -4.23 -18.72 -16.05
N ARG A 33 -4.71 -17.90 -15.10
CA ARG A 33 -4.86 -18.29 -13.68
C ARG A 33 -5.88 -19.40 -13.51
N LEU A 34 -7.04 -19.29 -14.15
CA LEU A 34 -8.10 -20.29 -14.09
C LEU A 34 -7.64 -21.64 -14.65
N SER A 35 -6.96 -21.63 -15.79
CA SER A 35 -6.41 -22.83 -16.41
C SER A 35 -5.39 -23.52 -15.50
N ARG A 36 -4.48 -22.75 -14.89
CA ARG A 36 -3.47 -23.28 -13.97
C ARG A 36 -4.09 -23.85 -12.70
N TYR A 37 -5.09 -23.19 -12.13
CA TYR A 37 -5.83 -23.69 -10.97
C TYR A 37 -6.49 -25.04 -11.27
N PHE A 38 -7.27 -25.15 -12.35
CA PHE A 38 -7.93 -26.42 -12.70
C PHE A 38 -6.93 -27.52 -13.02
N LEU A 39 -5.81 -27.21 -13.70
CA LEU A 39 -4.77 -28.19 -13.98
C LEU A 39 -4.12 -28.72 -12.69
N SER A 40 -3.87 -27.82 -11.73
CA SER A 40 -3.30 -28.18 -10.42
C SER A 40 -4.29 -29.00 -9.61
N GLN A 41 -5.55 -28.59 -9.57
CA GLN A 41 -6.61 -29.32 -8.87
C GLN A 41 -6.79 -30.72 -9.47
N LEU A 42 -6.74 -30.83 -10.80
CA LEU A 42 -6.78 -32.13 -11.48
C LEU A 42 -5.56 -32.99 -11.11
N ALA A 43 -4.36 -32.42 -11.08
CA ALA A 43 -3.14 -33.14 -10.73
C ALA A 43 -3.16 -33.65 -9.28
N VAL A 44 -3.58 -32.81 -8.32
CA VAL A 44 -3.71 -33.17 -6.90
C VAL A 44 -4.80 -34.22 -6.70
N ASN A 45 -5.97 -34.06 -7.34
CA ASN A 45 -7.05 -35.03 -7.21
C ASN A 45 -6.71 -36.36 -7.88
N ALA A 46 -5.99 -36.35 -9.00
CA ALA A 46 -5.51 -37.55 -9.66
C ALA A 46 -4.45 -38.28 -8.84
N SER A 47 -3.50 -37.56 -8.22
CA SER A 47 -2.51 -38.16 -7.34
C SER A 47 -3.16 -38.74 -6.09
N PHE A 48 -4.10 -38.03 -5.47
CA PHE A 48 -4.91 -38.53 -4.36
C PHE A 48 -5.65 -39.82 -4.74
N GLY A 49 -6.40 -39.82 -5.86
CA GLY A 49 -7.12 -41.00 -6.33
C GLY A 49 -6.20 -42.19 -6.62
N THR A 50 -5.00 -41.93 -7.13
CA THR A 50 -3.96 -42.95 -7.37
C THR A 50 -3.47 -43.55 -6.05
N VAL A 51 -3.14 -42.72 -5.06
CA VAL A 51 -2.69 -43.17 -3.73
C VAL A 51 -3.78 -43.98 -3.03
N ILE A 52 -5.03 -43.52 -3.07
CA ILE A 52 -6.17 -44.25 -2.52
C ILE A 52 -6.36 -45.58 -3.26
N GLY A 53 -6.34 -45.59 -4.59
CA GLY A 53 -6.48 -46.82 -5.38
C GLY A 53 -5.39 -47.86 -5.05
N VAL A 54 -4.13 -47.44 -4.94
CA VAL A 54 -3.02 -48.31 -4.55
C VAL A 54 -3.18 -48.81 -3.11
N GLY A 55 -3.59 -47.95 -2.18
CA GLY A 55 -3.85 -48.33 -0.79
C GLY A 55 -4.97 -49.35 -0.66
N LEU A 56 -6.10 -49.15 -1.35
CA LEU A 56 -7.22 -50.08 -1.38
C LEU A 56 -6.84 -51.43 -2.00
N TRP A 57 -6.00 -51.41 -3.04
CA TRP A 57 -5.44 -52.63 -3.63
C TRP A 57 -4.57 -53.40 -2.63
N ALA A 58 -3.71 -52.71 -1.89
CA ALA A 58 -2.87 -53.31 -0.85
C ALA A 58 -3.68 -53.90 0.32
N ILE A 59 -4.82 -53.29 0.64
CA ILE A 59 -5.78 -53.80 1.66
C ILE A 59 -6.56 -55.02 1.14
N GLY A 60 -6.60 -55.24 -0.18
CA GLY A 60 -7.32 -56.34 -0.82
C GLY A 60 -8.80 -56.04 -1.09
N LEU A 61 -9.21 -54.76 -1.10
CA LEU A 61 -10.59 -54.38 -1.41
C LEU A 61 -10.92 -54.66 -2.89
N PRO A 62 -12.11 -55.21 -3.23
CA PRO A 62 -12.50 -55.43 -4.61
C PRO A 62 -12.60 -54.13 -5.43
N VAL A 63 -12.18 -54.22 -6.69
CA VAL A 63 -12.27 -53.12 -7.68
C VAL A 63 -11.61 -51.81 -7.19
N PRO A 64 -10.36 -51.84 -6.68
CA PRO A 64 -9.74 -50.70 -6.00
C PRO A 64 -9.51 -49.50 -6.94
N ALA A 65 -9.31 -49.75 -8.24
CA ALA A 65 -9.17 -48.71 -9.26
C ALA A 65 -10.46 -47.86 -9.41
N LEU A 66 -11.64 -48.49 -9.36
CA LEU A 66 -12.92 -47.77 -9.42
C LEU A 66 -13.04 -46.80 -8.25
N TRP A 67 -12.72 -47.28 -7.04
CA TRP A 67 -12.81 -46.48 -5.82
C TRP A 67 -11.78 -45.35 -5.78
N GLY A 68 -10.55 -45.59 -6.23
CA GLY A 68 -9.53 -44.55 -6.35
C GLY A 68 -9.93 -43.45 -7.35
N ILE A 69 -10.43 -43.82 -8.53
CA ILE A 69 -10.92 -42.87 -9.53
C ILE A 69 -12.12 -42.08 -8.98
N LEU A 70 -13.09 -42.78 -8.37
CA LEU A 70 -14.28 -42.15 -7.80
C LEU A 70 -13.90 -41.18 -6.67
N ALA A 71 -12.95 -41.54 -5.81
CA ALA A 71 -12.44 -40.67 -4.75
C ALA A 71 -11.76 -39.41 -5.33
N GLY A 72 -10.95 -39.55 -6.38
CA GLY A 72 -10.35 -38.41 -7.08
C GLY A 72 -11.38 -37.49 -7.72
N ILE A 73 -12.43 -38.05 -8.36
CA ILE A 73 -13.53 -37.26 -8.95
C ILE A 73 -14.35 -36.56 -7.88
N LEU A 74 -14.75 -37.27 -6.82
CA LEU A 74 -15.57 -36.69 -5.75
C LEU A 74 -14.82 -35.62 -4.97
N ARG A 75 -13.48 -35.68 -4.89
CA ARG A 75 -12.64 -34.64 -4.27
C ARG A 75 -12.73 -33.27 -4.95
N PHE A 76 -13.32 -33.16 -6.15
CA PHE A 76 -13.69 -31.85 -6.69
C PHE A 76 -14.75 -31.12 -5.84
N VAL A 77 -15.54 -31.85 -5.05
CA VAL A 77 -16.56 -31.29 -4.16
C VAL A 77 -15.94 -30.93 -2.80
N PRO A 78 -15.82 -29.64 -2.44
CA PRO A 78 -15.23 -29.23 -1.17
C PRO A 78 -15.99 -29.80 0.03
N TYR A 79 -15.27 -30.10 1.12
CA TYR A 79 -15.75 -30.59 2.42
C TYR A 79 -16.43 -31.97 2.45
N ILE A 80 -17.19 -32.33 1.41
CA ILE A 80 -18.04 -33.52 1.38
C ILE A 80 -17.46 -34.60 0.45
N GLY A 81 -16.65 -34.21 -0.54
CA GLY A 81 -16.12 -35.10 -1.57
C GLY A 81 -15.32 -36.28 -1.02
N ALA A 82 -14.39 -36.01 -0.09
CA ALA A 82 -13.59 -37.03 0.57
C ALA A 82 -14.45 -38.00 1.40
N LEU A 83 -15.44 -37.46 2.13
CA LEU A 83 -16.34 -38.26 2.95
C LEU A 83 -17.18 -39.22 2.10
N LEU A 84 -17.76 -38.73 1.01
CA LEU A 84 -18.50 -39.56 0.05
C LEU A 84 -17.60 -40.58 -0.64
N GLY A 85 -16.38 -40.17 -0.99
CA GLY A 85 -15.36 -41.04 -1.58
C GLY A 85 -14.93 -42.19 -0.66
N ALA A 86 -14.94 -41.97 0.65
CA ALA A 86 -14.62 -42.98 1.67
C ALA A 86 -15.82 -43.85 2.06
N ALA A 87 -17.04 -43.28 2.07
CA ALA A 87 -18.24 -43.94 2.54
C ALA A 87 -18.55 -45.24 1.77
N LEU A 88 -18.50 -45.19 0.44
CA LEU A 88 -18.84 -46.35 -0.39
C LEU A 88 -17.81 -47.49 -0.27
N PRO A 89 -16.48 -47.25 -0.32
CA PRO A 89 -15.47 -48.27 0.01
C PRO A 89 -15.63 -48.87 1.40
N LEU A 90 -15.99 -48.07 2.42
CA LEU A 90 -16.20 -48.55 3.79
C LEU A 90 -17.38 -49.51 3.90
N VAL A 91 -18.51 -49.17 3.26
CA VAL A 91 -19.68 -50.05 3.21
C VAL A 91 -19.36 -51.35 2.49
N LEU A 92 -18.61 -51.28 1.37
CA LEU A 92 -18.18 -52.47 0.66
C LEU A 92 -17.24 -53.34 1.51
N ALA A 93 -16.26 -52.73 2.18
CA ALA A 93 -15.33 -53.44 3.06
C ALA A 93 -16.06 -54.22 4.16
N ALA A 94 -17.11 -53.62 4.74
CA ALA A 94 -17.92 -54.24 5.78
C ALA A 94 -18.79 -55.40 5.26
N GLY A 95 -19.12 -55.40 3.96
CA GLY A 95 -19.89 -56.48 3.34
C GLY A 95 -19.05 -57.63 2.79
N VAL A 96 -17.76 -57.40 2.51
CA VAL A 96 -16.87 -58.37 1.86
C VAL A 96 -16.11 -59.23 2.87
N ASP A 97 -15.58 -58.63 3.93
CA ASP A 97 -14.82 -59.32 4.97
C ASP A 97 -15.70 -59.51 6.23
N PRO A 98 -15.88 -60.75 6.73
CA PRO A 98 -16.57 -60.99 8.00
C PRO A 98 -15.86 -60.34 9.21
N GLY A 99 -14.57 -60.02 9.08
CA GLY A 99 -13.78 -59.32 10.09
C GLY A 99 -13.83 -57.79 9.97
N TRP A 100 -13.42 -57.11 11.03
CA TRP A 100 -13.29 -55.64 11.05
C TRP A 100 -11.99 -55.14 10.39
N GLY A 101 -11.07 -56.04 10.03
CA GLY A 101 -9.72 -55.70 9.57
C GLY A 101 -9.73 -54.86 8.29
N MET A 102 -10.50 -55.29 7.28
CA MET A 102 -10.60 -54.55 6.02
C MET A 102 -11.24 -53.16 6.22
N VAL A 103 -12.32 -53.07 6.99
CA VAL A 103 -13.01 -51.80 7.30
C VAL A 103 -12.08 -50.82 8.00
N ILE A 104 -11.36 -51.29 9.03
CA ILE A 104 -10.40 -50.46 9.77
C ILE A 104 -9.26 -50.02 8.86
N GLY A 105 -8.74 -50.91 8.02
CA GLY A 105 -7.69 -50.58 7.05
C GLY A 105 -8.11 -49.47 6.07
N VAL A 106 -9.33 -49.58 5.51
CA VAL A 106 -9.89 -48.54 4.64
C VAL A 106 -10.09 -47.23 5.38
N ALA A 107 -10.63 -47.27 6.61
CA ALA A 107 -10.82 -46.08 7.44
C ALA A 107 -9.49 -45.35 7.71
N ILE A 108 -8.45 -46.10 8.10
CA ILE A 108 -7.12 -45.54 8.36
C ILE A 108 -6.52 -44.94 7.08
N LEU A 109 -6.64 -45.61 5.94
CA LEU A 109 -6.13 -45.10 4.66
C LEU A 109 -6.69 -43.71 4.35
N PHE A 110 -8.02 -43.54 4.39
CA PHE A 110 -8.64 -42.24 4.14
C PHE A 110 -8.31 -41.22 5.25
N ALA A 111 -8.31 -41.65 6.52
CA ALA A 111 -8.02 -40.77 7.66
C ALA A 111 -6.57 -40.26 7.70
N VAL A 112 -5.63 -40.93 7.03
CA VAL A 112 -4.22 -40.49 6.93
C VAL A 112 -3.98 -39.70 5.65
N VAL A 113 -4.46 -40.19 4.52
CA VAL A 113 -4.18 -39.55 3.21
C VAL A 113 -4.92 -38.21 3.09
N GLU A 114 -6.16 -38.12 3.59
CA GLU A 114 -6.94 -36.88 3.50
C GLU A 114 -6.28 -35.70 4.23
N PRO A 115 -5.93 -35.79 5.54
CA PRO A 115 -5.27 -34.70 6.23
C PRO A 115 -3.87 -34.42 5.69
N LEU A 116 -3.13 -35.44 5.24
CA LEU A 116 -1.81 -35.23 4.65
C LEU A 116 -1.89 -34.37 3.39
N VAL A 117 -2.85 -34.64 2.51
CA VAL A 117 -3.04 -33.81 1.32
C VAL A 117 -3.57 -32.42 1.69
N GLY A 118 -4.60 -32.34 2.54
CA GLY A 118 -5.23 -31.08 2.91
C GLY A 118 -4.36 -30.13 3.74
N TYR A 119 -3.50 -30.65 4.63
CA TYR A 119 -2.69 -29.81 5.53
C TYR A 119 -1.22 -29.70 5.13
N VAL A 120 -0.71 -30.54 4.22
CA VAL A 120 0.69 -30.48 3.79
C VAL A 120 0.80 -30.17 2.31
N VAL A 121 0.16 -30.97 1.45
CA VAL A 121 0.33 -30.83 -0.01
C VAL A 121 -0.34 -29.56 -0.52
N GLU A 122 -1.59 -29.31 -0.12
CA GLU A 122 -2.36 -28.15 -0.57
C GLU A 122 -1.73 -26.82 -0.14
N PRO A 123 -1.31 -26.60 1.12
CA PRO A 123 -0.63 -25.35 1.51
C PRO A 123 0.69 -25.12 0.79
N LEU A 124 1.47 -26.18 0.54
CA LEU A 124 2.73 -26.09 -0.23
C LEU A 124 2.49 -25.73 -1.70
N LEU A 125 1.37 -26.19 -2.28
CA LEU A 125 1.07 -25.98 -3.69
C LEU A 125 0.38 -24.63 -3.95
N TYR A 126 -0.54 -24.24 -3.08
CA TYR A 126 -1.39 -23.06 -3.25
C TYR A 126 -0.91 -21.81 -2.50
N GLY A 127 -0.07 -21.95 -1.47
CA GLY A 127 0.45 -20.82 -0.67
C GLY A 127 -0.59 -20.22 0.29
N HIS A 128 -0.13 -19.43 1.26
CA HIS A 128 -0.94 -18.92 2.38
C HIS A 128 -1.99 -17.85 2.07
N SER A 129 -2.21 -17.47 0.80
CA SER A 129 -3.25 -16.51 0.46
C SER A 129 -3.70 -16.67 -1.00
N THR A 130 -4.96 -17.04 -1.19
CA THR A 130 -5.64 -16.98 -2.50
C THR A 130 -5.96 -15.55 -2.93
N GLY A 131 -5.65 -14.56 -2.07
CA GLY A 131 -5.92 -13.16 -2.31
C GLY A 131 -7.37 -12.74 -2.18
N LEU A 132 -8.17 -13.62 -1.60
CA LEU A 132 -9.56 -13.41 -1.25
C LEU A 132 -9.64 -13.31 0.26
N SER A 133 -10.36 -12.32 0.77
CA SER A 133 -10.61 -12.25 2.21
C SER A 133 -11.37 -13.51 2.68
N PRO A 134 -11.12 -14.02 3.90
CA PRO A 134 -11.84 -15.18 4.45
C PRO A 134 -13.35 -15.03 4.42
N LEU A 135 -13.84 -13.80 4.62
CA LEU A 135 -15.27 -13.49 4.53
C LEU A 135 -15.78 -13.68 3.08
N SER A 136 -15.01 -13.22 2.12
CA SER A 136 -15.31 -13.30 0.69
C SER A 136 -15.39 -14.74 0.22
N VAL A 137 -14.54 -15.62 0.77
CA VAL A 137 -14.59 -17.07 0.53
C VAL A 137 -15.92 -17.67 0.97
N VAL A 138 -16.39 -17.33 2.18
CA VAL A 138 -17.67 -17.83 2.71
C VAL A 138 -18.85 -17.27 1.92
N VAL A 139 -18.86 -15.97 1.67
CA VAL A 139 -19.94 -15.30 0.91
C VAL A 139 -20.03 -15.86 -0.52
N ALA A 140 -18.88 -16.03 -1.18
CA ALA A 140 -18.81 -16.66 -2.49
C ALA A 140 -19.35 -18.09 -2.48
N ALA A 141 -18.97 -18.91 -1.48
CA ALA A 141 -19.45 -20.28 -1.38
C ALA A 141 -20.98 -20.32 -1.30
N VAL A 142 -21.58 -19.48 -0.46
CA VAL A 142 -23.04 -19.38 -0.33
C VAL A 142 -23.69 -18.87 -1.62
N PHE A 143 -23.17 -17.78 -2.20
CA PHE A 143 -23.70 -17.17 -3.40
C PHE A 143 -23.69 -18.12 -4.60
N TRP A 144 -22.55 -18.72 -4.91
CA TRP A 144 -22.42 -19.62 -6.06
C TRP A 144 -23.21 -20.92 -5.85
N THR A 145 -23.24 -21.45 -4.62
CA THR A 145 -24.08 -22.62 -4.29
C THR A 145 -25.56 -22.32 -4.48
N TRP A 146 -26.01 -21.11 -4.14
CA TRP A 146 -27.40 -20.72 -4.35
C TRP A 146 -27.78 -20.65 -5.83
N ILE A 147 -26.86 -20.24 -6.71
CA ILE A 147 -27.14 -20.12 -8.16
C ILE A 147 -27.13 -21.48 -8.87
N TRP A 148 -26.10 -22.32 -8.63
CA TRP A 148 -25.88 -23.57 -9.40
C TRP A 148 -25.82 -24.84 -8.54
N GLY A 149 -26.21 -24.75 -7.27
CA GLY A 149 -26.18 -25.90 -6.36
C GLY A 149 -24.75 -26.41 -6.10
N PRO A 150 -24.54 -27.74 -6.00
CA PRO A 150 -23.23 -28.32 -5.74
C PRO A 150 -22.16 -27.93 -6.76
N VAL A 151 -22.53 -27.74 -8.03
CA VAL A 151 -21.59 -27.31 -9.09
C VAL A 151 -21.09 -25.90 -8.83
N GLY A 152 -21.96 -25.02 -8.33
CA GLY A 152 -21.60 -23.67 -7.92
C GLY A 152 -20.61 -23.64 -6.77
N LEU A 153 -20.73 -24.55 -5.80
CA LEU A 153 -19.77 -24.69 -4.70
C LEU A 153 -18.36 -25.02 -5.22
N VAL A 154 -18.25 -25.97 -6.16
CA VAL A 154 -16.96 -26.37 -6.76
C VAL A 154 -16.31 -25.21 -7.51
N LEU A 155 -17.11 -24.43 -8.23
CA LEU A 155 -16.63 -23.31 -9.05
C LEU A 155 -16.51 -21.99 -8.27
N SER A 156 -16.90 -21.98 -7.00
CA SER A 156 -17.00 -20.76 -6.20
C SER A 156 -15.65 -20.02 -6.08
N MET A 157 -14.61 -20.72 -5.63
CA MET A 157 -13.25 -20.16 -5.51
C MET A 157 -12.72 -19.60 -6.84
N PRO A 158 -12.67 -20.38 -7.95
CA PRO A 158 -12.11 -19.89 -9.20
C PRO A 158 -12.90 -18.74 -9.81
N LEU A 159 -14.24 -18.76 -9.74
CA LEU A 159 -15.07 -17.69 -10.31
C LEU A 159 -14.93 -16.39 -9.52
N THR A 160 -14.90 -16.47 -8.19
CA THR A 160 -14.67 -15.30 -7.34
C THR A 160 -13.29 -14.72 -7.57
N LEU A 161 -12.26 -15.56 -7.72
CA LEU A 161 -10.92 -15.10 -8.08
C LEU A 161 -10.91 -14.36 -9.42
N CYS A 162 -11.58 -14.90 -10.46
CA CYS A 162 -11.71 -14.22 -11.74
C CYS A 162 -12.43 -12.87 -11.61
N LEU A 163 -13.47 -12.79 -10.78
CA LEU A 163 -14.22 -11.55 -10.55
C LEU A 163 -13.35 -10.49 -9.87
N VAL A 164 -12.57 -10.88 -8.86
CA VAL A 164 -11.63 -10.01 -8.15
C VAL A 164 -10.50 -9.52 -9.06
N VAL A 165 -9.90 -10.41 -9.85
CA VAL A 165 -8.86 -10.05 -10.84
C VAL A 165 -9.41 -9.07 -11.88
N LEU A 166 -10.67 -9.24 -12.30
CA LEU A 166 -11.31 -8.29 -13.20
C LEU A 166 -11.52 -6.93 -12.53
N GLY A 167 -11.91 -6.91 -11.25
CA GLY A 167 -12.04 -5.70 -10.43
C GLY A 167 -10.74 -4.89 -10.34
N ARG A 168 -9.58 -5.56 -10.29
CA ARG A 168 -8.26 -4.90 -10.24
C ARG A 168 -7.87 -4.17 -11.52
N HIS A 169 -8.36 -4.63 -12.66
CA HIS A 169 -7.97 -4.09 -13.97
C HIS A 169 -9.03 -3.20 -14.61
N VAL A 170 -10.27 -3.26 -14.11
CA VAL A 170 -11.42 -2.54 -14.64
C VAL A 170 -11.91 -1.56 -13.57
N PRO A 171 -11.72 -0.23 -13.75
CA PRO A 171 -12.09 0.77 -12.76
C PRO A 171 -13.56 0.73 -12.31
N SER A 172 -14.48 0.36 -13.21
CA SER A 172 -15.91 0.23 -12.86
C SER A 172 -16.24 -0.97 -11.97
N LEU A 173 -15.32 -1.92 -11.81
CA LEU A 173 -15.44 -3.12 -10.98
C LEU A 173 -14.50 -3.09 -9.77
N GLU A 174 -13.83 -1.97 -9.50
CA GLU A 174 -12.90 -1.81 -8.37
C GLU A 174 -13.57 -2.16 -7.03
N PHE A 175 -14.86 -1.85 -6.88
CA PHE A 175 -15.66 -2.21 -5.70
C PHE A 175 -15.65 -3.72 -5.40
N VAL A 176 -15.48 -4.58 -6.41
CA VAL A 176 -15.40 -6.03 -6.24
C VAL A 176 -14.08 -6.41 -5.58
N ASP A 177 -12.96 -5.81 -5.99
CA ASP A 177 -11.66 -6.06 -5.34
C ASP A 177 -11.65 -5.50 -3.92
N ILE A 178 -12.29 -4.36 -3.67
CA ILE A 178 -12.41 -3.78 -2.32
C ILE A 178 -13.25 -4.69 -1.39
N LEU A 179 -14.36 -5.25 -1.88
CA LEU A 179 -15.25 -6.09 -1.06
C LEU A 179 -14.78 -7.55 -0.93
N LEU A 180 -14.16 -8.09 -1.98
CA LEU A 180 -13.85 -9.52 -2.09
C LEU A 180 -12.35 -9.83 -2.07
N GLY A 181 -11.51 -8.82 -2.25
CA GLY A 181 -10.05 -8.95 -2.19
C GLY A 181 -9.53 -8.98 -0.76
N ASP A 182 -8.23 -9.23 -0.67
CA ASP A 182 -7.45 -9.26 0.57
C ASP A 182 -6.61 -7.98 0.74
N GLN A 183 -6.92 -6.93 -0.04
CA GLN A 183 -6.28 -5.63 0.11
C GLN A 183 -6.87 -4.90 1.32
N PRO A 184 -6.07 -4.17 2.10
CA PRO A 184 -6.60 -3.31 3.15
C PRO A 184 -7.62 -2.35 2.53
N ALA A 185 -8.82 -2.29 3.11
CA ALA A 185 -9.96 -1.52 2.57
C ALA A 185 -9.68 0.00 2.49
N LEU A 186 -8.63 0.47 3.15
CA LEU A 186 -8.15 1.84 3.16
C LEU A 186 -6.69 1.85 2.75
N THR A 187 -6.31 2.82 1.93
CA THR A 187 -4.90 3.10 1.63
C THR A 187 -4.14 3.44 2.92
N PRO A 188 -2.80 3.31 2.95
CA PRO A 188 -2.02 3.69 4.13
C PRO A 188 -2.28 5.13 4.61
N VAL A 189 -2.47 6.05 3.65
CA VAL A 189 -2.82 7.45 3.88
C VAL A 189 -4.17 7.61 4.59
N GLU A 190 -5.21 6.95 4.08
CA GLU A 190 -6.56 7.03 4.65
C GLU A 190 -6.64 6.35 6.01
N SER A 191 -5.98 5.21 6.15
CA SER A 191 -5.77 4.48 7.40
C SER A 191 -5.13 5.37 8.47
N PHE A 192 -4.01 6.02 8.13
CA PHE A 192 -3.34 6.96 9.02
C PHE A 192 -4.25 8.15 9.36
N TYR A 193 -4.95 8.72 8.37
CA TYR A 193 -5.86 9.82 8.58
C TYR A 193 -7.02 9.47 9.54
N GLN A 194 -7.64 8.29 9.37
CA GLN A 194 -8.71 7.83 10.26
C GLN A 194 -8.23 7.65 11.70
N ARG A 195 -7.03 7.11 11.91
CA ARG A 195 -6.43 6.96 13.25
C ARG A 195 -6.16 8.31 13.91
N MET A 196 -5.66 9.28 13.14
CA MET A 196 -5.49 10.65 13.61
C MET A 196 -6.83 11.31 13.98
N LEU A 197 -7.90 11.08 13.19
CA LEU A 197 -9.25 11.54 13.51
C LEU A 197 -9.82 10.89 14.76
N ALA A 198 -9.58 9.58 14.94
CA ALA A 198 -9.98 8.81 16.12
C ALA A 198 -9.18 9.19 17.38
N ALA A 199 -8.12 10.00 17.22
CA ALA A 199 -7.16 10.33 18.26
C ALA A 199 -6.50 9.08 18.86
N ASP A 200 -6.17 8.12 18.01
CA ASP A 200 -5.51 6.87 18.36
C ASP A 200 -4.07 6.85 17.79
N PRO A 201 -3.10 7.41 18.53
CA PRO A 201 -1.70 7.41 18.10
C PRO A 201 -1.04 6.03 18.22
N GLU A 202 -1.57 5.12 19.05
CA GLU A 202 -1.00 3.78 19.25
C GLU A 202 -1.19 2.94 17.98
N GLU A 203 -2.41 2.90 17.45
CA GLU A 203 -2.70 2.17 16.20
C GLU A 203 -1.97 2.81 14.99
N ALA A 204 -1.76 4.13 15.02
CA ALA A 204 -1.00 4.82 13.98
C ALA A 204 0.50 4.50 14.04
N LEU A 205 1.04 4.30 15.25
CA LEU A 205 2.41 3.88 15.45
C LEU A 205 2.62 2.43 14.97
N GLU A 206 1.72 1.52 15.30
CA GLU A 206 1.76 0.13 14.79
C GLU A 206 1.81 0.10 13.25
N GLN A 207 0.99 0.93 12.60
CA GLN A 207 1.01 1.08 11.14
C GLN A 207 2.35 1.64 10.65
N ALA A 208 2.91 2.65 11.34
CA ALA A 208 4.19 3.26 10.99
C ALA A 208 5.32 2.23 11.06
N GLU A 209 5.45 1.50 12.18
CA GLU A 209 6.48 0.49 12.40
C GLU A 209 6.43 -0.63 11.35
N ALA A 210 5.21 -1.08 10.98
CA ALA A 210 5.03 -2.06 9.91
C ALA A 210 5.58 -1.56 8.57
N LEU A 211 5.37 -0.28 8.23
CA LEU A 211 5.86 0.31 6.98
C LEU A 211 7.37 0.61 7.01
N LEU A 212 7.90 1.01 8.17
CA LEU A 212 9.32 1.30 8.37
C LEU A 212 10.21 0.05 8.31
N THR A 213 9.62 -1.15 8.37
CA THR A 213 10.33 -2.40 8.11
C THR A 213 10.88 -2.47 6.67
N GLU A 214 10.19 -1.83 5.72
CA GLU A 214 10.53 -1.88 4.29
C GLU A 214 10.90 -0.52 3.68
N ARG A 215 10.63 0.59 4.38
CA ARG A 215 10.74 1.96 3.87
C ARG A 215 11.53 2.87 4.80
N SER A 216 12.07 3.96 4.25
CA SER A 216 12.71 4.99 5.07
C SER A 216 11.69 5.78 5.90
N LEU A 217 12.15 6.38 7.00
CA LEU A 217 11.32 7.31 7.79
C LEU A 217 10.88 8.51 6.95
N THR A 218 11.77 8.98 6.07
CA THR A 218 11.45 10.04 5.10
C THR A 218 10.30 9.65 4.18
N ALA A 219 10.30 8.45 3.60
CA ALA A 219 9.19 7.96 2.76
C ALA A 219 7.90 7.88 3.55
N TYR A 220 7.93 7.31 4.75
CA TYR A 220 6.73 7.22 5.58
C TYR A 220 6.10 8.60 5.84
N TYR A 221 6.92 9.58 6.22
CA TYR A 221 6.43 10.94 6.43
C TYR A 221 5.92 11.63 5.17
N ASP A 222 6.61 11.46 4.05
CA ASP A 222 6.26 12.15 2.80
C ASP A 222 5.03 11.52 2.11
N GLU A 223 4.95 10.19 2.09
CA GLU A 223 3.95 9.43 1.35
C GLU A 223 2.68 9.17 2.18
N VAL A 224 2.83 8.92 3.49
CA VAL A 224 1.71 8.52 4.35
C VAL A 224 1.27 9.66 5.26
N ALA A 225 2.14 10.10 6.16
CA ALA A 225 1.75 11.06 7.19
C ALA A 225 1.35 12.42 6.61
N LEU A 226 2.15 12.94 5.68
CA LEU A 226 1.85 14.19 4.98
C LEU A 226 0.60 14.05 4.10
N GLY A 227 0.38 12.89 3.48
CA GLY A 227 -0.86 12.57 2.78
C GLY A 227 -2.09 12.69 3.68
N GLY A 228 -2.04 12.11 4.87
CA GLY A 228 -3.15 12.16 5.81
C GLY A 228 -3.38 13.54 6.42
N LEU A 229 -2.30 14.29 6.69
CA LEU A 229 -2.39 15.69 7.12
C LEU A 229 -3.01 16.58 6.03
N LYS A 230 -2.78 16.29 4.74
CA LYS A 230 -3.46 16.98 3.62
C LYS A 230 -4.97 16.70 3.62
N LEU A 231 -5.39 15.46 3.88
CA LEU A 231 -6.81 15.13 4.05
C LEU A 231 -7.43 15.91 5.21
N ALA A 232 -6.73 15.98 6.35
CA ALA A 232 -7.15 16.76 7.51
C ALA A 232 -7.26 18.27 7.20
N ALA A 233 -6.32 18.82 6.43
CA ALA A 233 -6.34 20.22 6.03
C ALA A 233 -7.53 20.54 5.13
N GLU A 234 -7.86 19.65 4.20
CA GLU A 234 -9.01 19.79 3.30
C GLU A 234 -10.34 19.71 4.06
N ASP A 235 -10.48 18.78 5.01
CA ASP A 235 -11.70 18.66 5.83
C ASP A 235 -11.84 19.82 6.83
N THR A 236 -10.73 20.35 7.35
CA THR A 236 -10.72 21.58 8.15
C THR A 236 -11.18 22.78 7.32
N ARG A 237 -10.71 22.89 6.07
CA ARG A 237 -11.09 23.95 5.13
C ARG A 237 -12.57 23.89 4.75
N ARG A 238 -13.12 22.69 4.58
CA ARG A 238 -14.56 22.47 4.33
C ARG A 238 -15.43 22.69 5.56
N GLY A 239 -14.83 22.90 6.74
CA GLY A 239 -15.53 23.07 8.01
C GLY A 239 -16.08 21.76 8.58
N ALA A 240 -15.64 20.60 8.06
CA ALA A 240 -15.97 19.28 8.62
C ALA A 240 -15.19 19.02 9.92
N ILE A 241 -14.00 19.60 10.05
CA ILE A 241 -13.18 19.57 11.26
C ILE A 241 -13.08 20.98 11.82
N ASP A 242 -13.38 21.12 13.10
CA ASP A 242 -13.19 22.37 13.84
C ASP A 242 -11.74 22.53 14.33
N ARG A 243 -11.42 23.72 14.87
CA ARG A 243 -10.06 24.03 15.33
C ARG A 243 -9.58 23.08 16.43
N ASP A 244 -10.49 22.63 17.30
CA ASP A 244 -10.17 21.70 18.38
C ASP A 244 -9.91 20.29 17.84
N GLY A 245 -10.63 19.88 16.80
CA GLY A 245 -10.38 18.65 16.05
C GLY A 245 -9.02 18.65 15.36
N ALA A 246 -8.67 19.72 14.66
CA ALA A 246 -7.33 19.88 14.08
C ALA A 246 -6.24 19.82 15.17
N GLY A 247 -6.47 20.45 16.34
CA GLY A 247 -5.58 20.36 17.49
C GLY A 247 -5.48 18.97 18.15
N ARG A 248 -6.50 18.10 18.00
CA ARG A 248 -6.40 16.68 18.41
C ARG A 248 -5.50 15.91 17.46
N ILE A 249 -5.72 16.04 16.15
CA ILE A 249 -4.89 15.41 15.11
C ILE A 249 -3.41 15.74 15.32
N VAL A 250 -3.08 17.02 15.53
CA VAL A 250 -1.69 17.45 15.73
C VAL A 250 -1.09 16.87 17.00
N ARG A 251 -1.83 16.80 18.10
CA ARG A 251 -1.32 16.19 19.34
C ARG A 251 -1.04 14.70 19.14
N SER A 252 -1.94 13.97 18.50
CA SER A 252 -1.72 12.55 18.17
C SER A 252 -0.50 12.37 17.27
N MET A 253 -0.36 13.22 16.25
CA MET A 253 0.81 13.16 15.36
C MET A 253 2.12 13.49 16.10
N LEU A 254 2.12 14.47 17.00
CA LEU A 254 3.31 14.77 17.81
C LEU A 254 3.70 13.61 18.74
N THR A 255 2.73 12.83 19.23
CA THR A 255 3.01 11.58 19.94
C THR A 255 3.69 10.58 19.01
N VAL A 256 3.13 10.32 17.82
CA VAL A 256 3.73 9.40 16.83
C VAL A 256 5.15 9.82 16.46
N ILE A 257 5.40 11.11 16.22
CA ILE A 257 6.74 11.64 15.92
C ILE A 257 7.71 11.37 17.08
N GLY A 258 7.26 11.58 18.32
CA GLY A 258 8.07 11.34 19.51
C GLY A 258 8.47 9.88 19.68
N GLU A 259 7.53 8.96 19.46
CA GLU A 259 7.79 7.50 19.56
C GLU A 259 8.70 7.01 18.40
N LEU A 260 8.60 7.62 17.22
CA LEU A 260 9.47 7.29 16.08
C LEU A 260 10.89 7.87 16.19
N ASP A 261 11.23 8.56 17.28
CA ASP A 261 12.57 9.16 17.44
C ASP A 261 13.69 8.12 17.58
N GLU A 262 13.38 6.89 17.99
CA GLU A 262 14.37 5.81 18.05
C GLU A 262 14.63 5.14 16.68
N HIS A 263 13.79 5.40 15.67
CA HIS A 263 13.93 4.78 14.35
C HIS A 263 14.95 5.51 13.46
N ASP A 264 15.85 4.75 12.81
CA ASP A 264 16.81 5.29 11.84
C ASP A 264 16.13 5.62 10.49
N ASP A 265 16.57 6.70 9.84
CA ASP A 265 16.12 7.10 8.49
C ASP A 265 16.92 6.33 7.42
N THR A 266 16.74 5.02 7.33
CA THR A 266 17.42 4.15 6.35
C THR A 266 16.44 3.25 5.60
N ALA A 267 16.53 3.18 4.28
CA ALA A 267 15.74 2.24 3.47
C ALA A 267 16.21 0.80 3.73
N ALA A 268 15.28 -0.10 4.05
CA ALA A 268 15.60 -1.52 4.20
C ALA A 268 15.98 -2.13 2.83
N LEU A 269 17.01 -2.97 2.82
CA LEU A 269 17.45 -3.73 1.64
C LEU A 269 16.32 -4.67 1.19
N SER A 270 15.51 -4.26 0.22
CA SER A 270 14.48 -5.13 -0.35
C SER A 270 15.17 -6.33 -1.03
N SER A 271 15.08 -7.51 -0.39
CA SER A 271 15.44 -8.79 -1.00
C SER A 271 14.23 -9.29 -1.77
N SER A 272 14.18 -9.02 -3.07
CA SER A 272 13.17 -9.62 -3.95
C SER A 272 13.51 -11.10 -4.18
N ALA A 273 13.06 -11.96 -3.27
CA ALA A 273 13.08 -13.40 -3.53
C ALA A 273 12.02 -13.74 -4.61
N PRO A 274 12.36 -14.48 -5.68
CA PRO A 274 11.40 -14.85 -6.70
C PRO A 274 10.33 -15.79 -6.12
N ASP A 275 9.06 -15.38 -6.25
CA ASP A 275 7.92 -16.10 -5.69
C ASP A 275 7.67 -17.42 -6.45
N LYS A 276 7.97 -18.55 -5.82
CA LYS A 276 7.89 -19.91 -6.42
C LYS A 276 6.48 -20.52 -6.42
N ARG A 277 5.43 -19.72 -6.17
CA ARG A 277 4.04 -20.20 -5.99
C ARG A 277 3.37 -20.50 -7.34
N LEU A 278 2.46 -21.47 -7.38
CA LEU A 278 1.74 -21.80 -8.60
C LEU A 278 0.80 -20.67 -9.05
N ASN A 279 0.18 -19.96 -8.10
CA ASN A 279 -0.62 -18.78 -8.38
C ASN A 279 0.07 -17.58 -7.72
N PRO A 280 1.15 -17.04 -8.32
CA PRO A 280 1.73 -15.80 -7.84
C PRO A 280 0.66 -14.74 -8.11
N MET A 281 -0.08 -14.40 -7.06
CA MET A 281 -0.71 -13.11 -7.06
C MET A 281 0.44 -12.11 -6.99
N PRO A 282 0.43 -11.00 -7.77
CA PRO A 282 1.33 -9.91 -7.45
C PRO A 282 1.20 -9.68 -5.95
N ALA A 283 2.34 -9.68 -5.24
CA ALA A 283 2.35 -9.37 -3.83
C ALA A 283 1.47 -8.12 -3.66
N SER A 284 0.52 -8.26 -2.73
CA SER A 284 -0.28 -7.19 -2.12
C SER A 284 0.19 -5.81 -2.54
N GLY A 285 -0.52 -5.16 -3.45
CA GLY A 285 -0.34 -3.74 -3.70
C GLY A 285 1.10 -3.28 -3.90
N ASP A 286 1.88 -3.92 -4.77
CA ASP A 286 2.96 -3.22 -5.47
C ASP A 286 2.36 -2.16 -6.45
N VAL A 287 1.45 -1.32 -5.96
CA VAL A 287 1.74 0.11 -6.08
C VAL A 287 2.85 0.33 -5.06
N ALA A 288 4.06 -0.11 -5.41
CA ALA A 288 5.25 0.33 -4.74
C ALA A 288 5.20 1.84 -4.89
N ILE A 289 4.71 2.54 -3.86
CA ILE A 289 4.86 3.98 -3.78
C ILE A 289 6.39 4.13 -3.84
N ASP A 290 6.86 4.66 -4.97
CA ASP A 290 8.27 4.72 -5.34
C ASP A 290 8.94 5.54 -4.24
N GLU A 291 9.85 4.92 -3.46
CA GLU A 291 10.53 5.56 -2.33
C GLU A 291 11.04 6.94 -2.75
N THR A 292 10.42 8.00 -2.21
CA THR A 292 10.74 9.36 -2.63
C THR A 292 12.08 9.83 -2.08
N ALA A 293 12.55 9.24 -0.99
CA ALA A 293 13.84 9.58 -0.40
C ALA A 293 15.01 8.97 -1.21
N PRO A 294 16.07 9.75 -1.47
CA PRO A 294 17.32 9.18 -1.94
C PRO A 294 17.82 8.07 -1.01
N ARG A 295 18.41 7.01 -1.58
CA ARG A 295 18.97 5.89 -0.81
C ARG A 295 20.02 6.31 0.22
N ASP A 296 20.81 7.32 -0.15
CA ASP A 296 21.80 7.95 0.73
C ASP A 296 21.44 9.42 0.91
N LEU A 297 20.93 9.77 2.10
CA LEU A 297 20.65 11.14 2.47
C LEU A 297 21.91 11.80 3.06
N PRO A 298 22.26 13.02 2.64
CA PRO A 298 23.48 13.68 3.11
C PRO A 298 23.38 14.03 4.61
N ARG A 299 24.44 13.74 5.36
CA ARG A 299 24.62 14.22 6.73
C ARG A 299 24.99 15.70 6.75
N ALA A 300 24.64 16.38 7.83
CA ALA A 300 24.96 17.77 8.05
C ALA A 300 26.49 17.98 8.04
N PRO A 301 27.00 18.95 7.26
CA PRO A 301 28.37 19.40 7.41
C PRO A 301 28.59 20.00 8.81
N ASP A 302 29.81 19.94 9.36
CA ASP A 302 30.12 20.42 10.72
C ASP A 302 29.61 21.85 11.01
N ALA A 303 29.66 22.72 10.01
CA ALA A 303 29.21 24.10 10.12
C ALA A 303 27.68 24.27 10.22
N TRP A 304 26.92 23.20 10.02
CA TRP A 304 25.46 23.11 10.11
C TRP A 304 25.00 22.22 11.27
N ALA A 305 25.93 21.56 11.97
CA ALA A 305 25.64 20.80 13.19
C ALA A 305 25.50 21.70 14.43
N VAL A 306 25.94 22.96 14.32
CA VAL A 306 25.77 23.95 15.40
C VAL A 306 24.29 24.21 15.63
N ALA A 307 23.88 24.26 16.90
CA ALA A 307 22.51 24.51 17.31
C ALA A 307 21.92 25.76 16.63
N ASP A 308 20.63 25.70 16.32
CA ASP A 308 19.84 26.81 15.77
C ASP A 308 20.28 27.33 14.38
N THR A 309 21.12 26.58 13.66
CA THR A 309 21.53 26.90 12.28
C THR A 309 20.38 26.77 11.28
N VAL A 310 19.44 25.86 11.53
CA VAL A 310 18.20 25.72 10.77
C VAL A 310 17.00 26.06 11.67
N THR A 311 16.18 27.03 11.27
CA THR A 311 14.94 27.35 11.98
C THR A 311 13.73 26.88 11.18
N CYS A 312 13.05 25.84 11.66
CA CYS A 312 11.82 25.34 11.08
C CYS A 312 10.62 26.09 11.66
N VAL A 313 9.90 26.82 10.82
CA VAL A 313 8.78 27.67 11.20
C VAL A 313 7.49 27.07 10.65
N ALA A 314 6.52 26.81 11.53
CA ALA A 314 5.17 26.45 11.10
C ALA A 314 4.47 27.67 10.53
N GLY A 315 3.63 27.46 9.52
CA GLY A 315 2.81 28.48 8.90
C GLY A 315 1.70 29.02 9.81
N ARG A 316 0.49 29.10 9.27
CA ARG A 316 -0.67 29.67 9.96
C ARG A 316 -1.53 28.60 10.63
N GLY A 317 -1.60 27.44 10.00
CA GLY A 317 -2.48 26.35 10.39
C GLY A 317 -1.99 25.65 11.64
N VAL A 318 -2.92 25.09 12.42
CA VAL A 318 -2.56 24.22 13.54
C VAL A 318 -1.83 22.98 13.00
N LEU A 319 -2.27 22.47 11.85
CA LEU A 319 -1.69 21.31 11.16
C LEU A 319 -0.25 21.54 10.68
N ASP A 320 0.16 22.80 10.47
CA ASP A 320 1.53 23.14 10.06
C ASP A 320 2.55 22.75 11.15
N ASP A 321 2.15 22.69 12.43
CA ASP A 321 3.02 22.26 13.52
C ASP A 321 3.48 20.81 13.37
N ALA A 322 2.58 19.92 12.92
CA ALA A 322 2.90 18.51 12.70
C ALA A 322 3.92 18.35 11.57
N VAL A 323 3.72 19.05 10.45
CA VAL A 323 4.67 19.05 9.31
C VAL A 323 6.03 19.62 9.72
N THR A 324 6.02 20.68 10.52
CA THR A 324 7.25 21.30 11.02
C THR A 324 8.00 20.38 11.98
N ALA A 325 7.29 19.61 12.80
CA ALA A 325 7.89 18.62 13.70
C ALA A 325 8.50 17.43 12.94
N MET A 326 7.83 16.93 11.88
CA MET A 326 8.42 15.91 11.00
C MET A 326 9.72 16.41 10.36
N LEU A 327 9.72 17.64 9.83
CA LEU A 327 10.91 18.24 9.22
C LEU A 327 12.03 18.46 10.24
N GLU A 328 11.71 18.91 11.45
CA GLU A 328 12.67 19.05 12.54
C GLU A 328 13.37 17.72 12.83
N GLN A 329 12.60 16.65 13.00
CA GLN A 329 13.14 15.34 13.31
C GLN A 329 14.02 14.79 12.18
N LEU A 330 13.57 14.87 10.92
CA LEU A 330 14.36 14.40 9.77
C LEU A 330 15.70 15.13 9.65
N LEU A 331 15.71 16.45 9.86
CA LEU A 331 16.93 17.25 9.84
C LEU A 331 17.83 16.96 11.07
N ALA A 332 17.26 16.81 12.25
CA ALA A 332 18.00 16.46 13.47
C ALA A 332 18.67 15.08 13.35
N LYS A 333 17.98 14.07 12.80
CA LYS A 333 18.52 12.74 12.51
C LYS A 333 19.69 12.77 11.53
N ARG A 334 19.75 13.78 10.66
CA ARG A 334 20.88 14.04 9.74
C ARG A 334 22.00 14.86 10.37
N GLY A 335 21.85 15.28 11.62
CA GLY A 335 22.87 16.01 12.39
C GLY A 335 22.81 17.52 12.24
N PHE A 336 21.73 18.09 11.69
CA PHE A 336 21.56 19.55 11.63
C PHE A 336 21.17 20.09 13.00
N GLY A 337 21.68 21.28 13.36
CA GLY A 337 21.21 21.99 14.55
C GLY A 337 19.92 22.73 14.26
N VAL A 338 18.79 22.09 14.58
CA VAL A 338 17.45 22.57 14.24
C VAL A 338 16.77 23.21 15.43
N ARG A 339 16.01 24.28 15.17
CA ARG A 339 15.07 24.91 16.09
C ARG A 339 13.68 24.93 15.46
N ARG A 340 12.66 24.41 16.15
CA ARG A 340 11.27 24.54 15.73
C ARG A 340 10.56 25.76 16.33
N VAL A 341 9.74 26.42 15.51
CA VAL A 341 8.84 27.52 15.87
C VAL A 341 7.42 27.13 15.48
N THR A 342 6.51 27.09 16.46
CA THR A 342 5.12 26.66 16.23
C THR A 342 4.23 27.79 15.70
N HIS A 343 3.09 27.44 15.12
CA HIS A 343 2.11 28.38 14.57
C HIS A 343 1.61 29.36 15.65
N ALA A 344 1.48 28.87 16.89
CA ALA A 344 1.07 29.67 18.04
C ALA A 344 2.11 30.74 18.41
N ALA A 345 3.40 30.45 18.22
CA ALA A 345 4.48 31.40 18.42
C ALA A 345 4.52 32.47 17.31
N VAL A 346 4.28 32.06 16.06
CA VAL A 346 4.19 32.97 14.90
C VAL A 346 3.10 34.04 15.10
N GLY A 347 1.95 33.67 15.66
CA GLY A 347 0.81 34.58 15.86
C GLY A 347 0.93 35.59 17.02
N ARG A 348 1.92 35.49 17.91
CA ARG A 348 2.04 36.32 19.14
C ARG A 348 3.21 37.32 19.13
N ASP A 349 3.65 37.76 17.95
CA ASP A 349 4.88 38.55 17.78
C ASP A 349 6.12 37.90 18.43
N ALA A 350 6.10 36.57 18.61
CA ALA A 350 7.24 35.86 19.17
C ALA A 350 8.40 35.79 18.18
N LEU A 351 8.11 35.90 16.87
CA LEU A 351 9.12 35.93 15.80
C LEU A 351 10.19 37.00 16.01
N GLU A 352 9.85 38.16 16.56
CA GLU A 352 10.80 39.26 16.84
C GLU A 352 11.69 38.99 18.06
N ARG A 353 11.31 38.02 18.89
CA ARG A 353 12.05 37.62 20.10
C ARG A 353 12.98 36.44 19.86
N ILE A 354 12.95 35.85 18.67
CA ILE A 354 13.81 34.74 18.31
C ILE A 354 15.18 35.30 17.92
N ASP A 355 16.23 34.73 18.51
CA ASP A 355 17.60 35.02 18.09
C ASP A 355 17.91 34.25 16.80
N TYR A 356 18.08 34.98 15.69
CA TYR A 356 18.46 34.45 14.38
C TYR A 356 19.96 34.59 14.08
N THR A 357 20.79 35.00 15.04
CA THR A 357 22.22 35.29 14.80
C THR A 357 22.97 34.08 14.24
N ALA A 358 22.64 32.87 14.71
CA ALA A 358 23.23 31.62 14.22
C ALA A 358 22.47 31.01 13.03
N THR A 359 21.26 31.49 12.73
CA THR A 359 20.38 30.93 11.72
C THR A 359 20.89 31.22 10.31
N ARG A 360 21.06 30.15 9.53
CA ARG A 360 21.51 30.19 8.13
C ARG A 360 20.40 29.87 7.15
N LEU A 361 19.45 29.03 7.58
CA LEU A 361 18.29 28.62 6.80
C LEU A 361 17.03 28.68 7.67
N ILE A 362 15.97 29.26 7.11
CA ILE A 362 14.62 29.26 7.67
C ILE A 362 13.76 28.36 6.77
N CYS A 363 13.22 27.29 7.33
CA CYS A 363 12.33 26.37 6.63
C CYS A 363 10.89 26.65 7.05
N LEU A 364 10.10 27.25 6.18
CA LEU A 364 8.69 27.54 6.44
C LEU A 364 7.81 26.40 5.93
N SER A 365 7.16 25.67 6.83
CA SER A 365 6.22 24.60 6.47
C SER A 365 4.80 25.16 6.37
N TYR A 366 4.19 25.05 5.19
CA TYR A 366 2.89 25.64 4.91
C TYR A 366 1.96 24.65 4.20
N LEU A 367 1.06 24.02 4.97
CA LEU A 367 0.09 23.03 4.50
C LEU A 367 -1.29 23.64 4.20
N GLU A 368 -1.72 24.65 4.97
CA GLU A 368 -3.03 25.30 4.78
C GLU A 368 -2.98 26.44 3.73
N ILE A 369 -2.99 26.08 2.44
CA ILE A 369 -3.12 27.06 1.34
C ILE A 369 -4.60 27.38 1.10
N GLY A 370 -5.23 28.10 2.03
CA GLY A 370 -6.56 28.66 1.83
C GLY A 370 -6.50 30.10 1.29
N GLY A 371 -6.84 30.32 0.02
CA GLY A 371 -7.05 31.65 -0.56
C GLY A 371 -5.81 32.34 -1.13
N THR A 372 -5.80 33.69 -1.16
CA THR A 372 -4.65 34.44 -1.71
C THR A 372 -3.41 34.29 -0.80
N PRO A 373 -2.20 34.12 -1.35
CA PRO A 373 -0.97 33.87 -0.59
C PRO A 373 -0.43 35.11 0.17
N SER A 374 -1.30 36.04 0.50
CA SER A 374 -0.99 37.29 1.18
C SER A 374 -0.39 37.07 2.56
N HIS A 375 -0.88 36.07 3.31
CA HIS A 375 -0.34 35.72 4.62
C HIS A 375 1.06 35.12 4.53
N LEU A 376 1.26 34.15 3.64
CA LEU A 376 2.57 33.56 3.37
C LEU A 376 3.58 34.64 2.96
N ARG A 377 3.20 35.52 2.03
CA ARG A 377 4.03 36.65 1.59
C ARG A 377 4.37 37.61 2.73
N TYR A 378 3.40 37.90 3.60
CA TYR A 378 3.64 38.75 4.77
C TYR A 378 4.63 38.10 5.74
N LEU A 379 4.47 36.79 6.01
CA LEU A 379 5.35 36.03 6.88
C LEU A 379 6.78 35.95 6.34
N VAL A 380 6.95 35.66 5.05
CA VAL A 380 8.25 35.66 4.37
C VAL A 380 8.92 37.05 4.46
N ARG A 381 8.18 38.13 4.17
CA ARG A 381 8.71 39.50 4.31
C ARG A 381 9.13 39.83 5.74
N ARG A 382 8.37 39.38 6.74
CA ARG A 382 8.71 39.58 8.15
C ARG A 382 9.98 38.82 8.51
N LEU A 383 10.06 37.54 8.15
CA LEU A 383 11.25 36.71 8.40
C LEU A 383 12.50 37.29 7.72
N HIS A 384 12.38 37.78 6.49
CA HIS A 384 13.49 38.42 5.77
C HIS A 384 13.96 39.72 6.45
N ARG A 385 13.06 40.43 7.13
CA ARG A 385 13.41 41.62 7.93
C ARG A 385 14.14 41.26 9.22
N GLU A 386 13.71 40.21 9.91
CA GLU A 386 14.32 39.78 11.18
C GLU A 386 15.66 39.03 10.97
N ALA A 387 15.80 38.33 9.85
CA ALA A 387 16.99 37.53 9.51
C ALA A 387 17.44 37.76 8.05
N PRO A 388 17.93 38.97 7.71
CA PRO A 388 18.29 39.32 6.32
C PRO A 388 19.47 38.50 5.78
N HIS A 389 20.26 37.86 6.65
CA HIS A 389 21.38 37.00 6.28
C HIS A 389 20.98 35.54 6.05
N ALA A 390 19.81 35.11 6.53
CA ALA A 390 19.35 33.74 6.41
C ALA A 390 18.59 33.53 5.10
N ARG A 391 18.81 32.36 4.47
CA ARG A 391 17.98 31.93 3.33
C ARG A 391 16.64 31.43 3.83
N ILE A 392 15.58 31.63 3.06
CA ILE A 392 14.23 31.19 3.36
C ILE A 392 13.80 30.14 2.32
N MET A 393 13.54 28.94 2.80
CA MET A 393 12.92 27.86 2.04
C MET A 393 11.47 27.72 2.47
N VAL A 394 10.55 27.60 1.51
CA VAL A 394 9.13 27.40 1.78
C VAL A 394 8.70 26.03 1.26
N GLY A 395 8.25 25.18 2.18
CA GLY A 395 7.56 23.95 1.87
C GLY A 395 6.09 24.22 1.57
N LEU A 396 5.67 23.90 0.34
CA LEU A 396 4.32 24.12 -0.14
C LEU A 396 3.67 22.79 -0.46
N TRP A 397 2.52 22.53 0.18
CA TRP A 397 1.75 21.31 -0.02
C TRP A 397 0.25 21.64 0.07
N PRO A 398 -0.65 21.07 -0.76
CA PRO A 398 -0.54 20.62 -2.15
C PRO A 398 -1.02 21.66 -3.20
N GLU A 399 -1.82 22.68 -2.85
CA GLU A 399 -2.29 23.71 -3.81
C GLU A 399 -1.17 24.68 -4.28
N GLY A 400 0.02 24.59 -3.68
CA GLY A 400 1.20 25.35 -4.06
C GLY A 400 1.98 24.76 -5.23
N GLU A 401 1.52 23.68 -5.87
CA GLU A 401 2.15 23.11 -7.08
C GLU A 401 2.26 24.13 -8.23
N ALA A 402 1.28 25.01 -8.36
CA ALA A 402 1.38 26.15 -9.27
C ALA A 402 2.49 27.11 -8.84
N ALA A 403 2.68 27.36 -7.54
CA ALA A 403 3.77 28.17 -7.03
C ALA A 403 5.15 27.49 -7.12
N LEU A 404 5.20 26.15 -7.20
CA LEU A 404 6.44 25.40 -7.43
C LEU A 404 6.95 25.55 -8.88
N SER A 405 6.05 25.79 -9.84
CA SER A 405 6.39 25.87 -11.28
C SER A 405 6.21 27.26 -11.90
N ASP A 406 5.42 28.16 -11.30
CA ASP A 406 5.12 29.50 -11.81
C ASP A 406 6.07 30.55 -11.22
N GLU A 407 7.01 31.03 -12.05
CA GLU A 407 7.97 32.08 -11.68
C GLU A 407 7.30 33.37 -11.18
N GLN A 408 6.12 33.72 -11.69
CA GLN A 408 5.43 34.94 -11.30
C GLN A 408 4.88 34.79 -9.88
N ILE A 409 4.38 33.61 -9.51
CA ILE A 409 3.95 33.33 -8.14
C ILE A 409 5.14 33.31 -7.19
N GLN A 410 6.26 32.69 -7.57
CA GLN A 410 7.51 32.66 -6.77
C GLN A 410 8.08 34.05 -6.50
N ARG A 411 8.20 34.89 -7.54
CA ARG A 411 8.66 36.28 -7.38
C ARG A 411 7.75 37.09 -6.48
N THR A 412 6.44 36.80 -6.50
CA THR A 412 5.50 37.52 -5.66
C THR A 412 5.54 37.04 -4.20
N LEU A 413 5.86 35.76 -3.95
CA LEU A 413 6.03 35.18 -2.61
C LEU A 413 7.33 35.63 -1.93
N GLY A 414 8.43 35.69 -2.68
CA GLY A 414 9.70 36.28 -2.25
C GLY A 414 10.60 35.40 -1.38
N ALA A 415 10.42 34.07 -1.39
CA ALA A 415 11.35 33.13 -0.77
C ALA A 415 12.48 32.72 -1.74
N ASP A 416 13.58 32.20 -1.18
CA ASP A 416 14.77 31.79 -1.93
C ASP A 416 14.62 30.41 -2.58
N LEU A 417 13.89 29.50 -1.92
CA LEU A 417 13.69 28.11 -2.36
C LEU A 417 12.25 27.66 -2.08
N TYR A 418 11.72 26.79 -2.94
CA TYR A 418 10.40 26.17 -2.77
C TYR A 418 10.50 24.65 -2.91
N VAL A 419 9.85 23.91 -2.03
CA VAL A 419 9.88 22.43 -2.01
C VAL A 419 8.49 21.84 -1.86
N GLY A 420 8.26 20.69 -2.50
CA GLY A 420 6.98 19.97 -2.54
C GLY A 420 6.99 18.60 -1.86
N ASN A 421 8.09 18.23 -1.20
CA ASN A 421 8.25 16.97 -0.46
C ASN A 421 9.23 17.14 0.72
N LEU A 422 9.21 16.17 1.65
CA LEU A 422 10.17 16.06 2.75
C LEU A 422 11.44 15.30 2.33
N GLY A 423 11.32 14.39 1.36
CA GLY A 423 12.42 13.67 0.73
C GLY A 423 13.07 14.48 -0.39
N PHE A 424 14.11 15.25 -0.05
CA PHE A 424 14.88 16.04 -1.01
C PHE A 424 15.43 15.12 -2.13
N GLN A 425 14.88 15.16 -3.34
CA GLN A 425 15.36 14.29 -4.44
C GLN A 425 16.73 14.71 -4.99
N GLU A 426 17.05 16.01 -5.01
CA GLU A 426 18.39 16.54 -5.26
C GLU A 426 18.57 17.88 -4.54
N THR A 427 19.63 18.01 -3.72
CA THR A 427 20.05 19.29 -3.14
C THR A 427 21.45 19.62 -3.64
N LEU A 428 21.54 20.36 -4.74
CA LEU A 428 22.82 20.88 -5.22
C LEU A 428 23.17 22.16 -4.46
N PHE A 429 23.95 22.01 -3.40
CA PHE A 429 24.65 23.15 -2.81
C PHE A 429 25.73 23.65 -3.78
N PRO A 430 25.88 24.96 -3.99
CA PRO A 430 26.99 25.46 -4.79
C PRO A 430 28.32 25.10 -4.12
N LYS A 431 29.13 24.25 -4.76
CA LYS A 431 30.57 24.08 -4.46
C LYS A 431 31.31 25.37 -4.89
N PRO A 432 32.44 25.72 -4.24
CA PRO A 432 32.67 27.06 -3.72
C PRO A 432 32.66 28.14 -4.81
N VAL A 433 31.90 29.21 -4.53
CA VAL A 433 31.84 30.44 -5.31
C VAL A 433 32.87 31.41 -4.75
N PHE A 434 33.68 32.03 -5.62
CA PHE A 434 34.69 33.01 -5.20
C PHE A 434 34.12 34.44 -5.25
N ALA A 435 34.73 35.36 -4.50
CA ALA A 435 34.30 36.74 -4.45
C ALA A 435 34.42 37.41 -5.83
N GLY A 436 33.28 37.73 -6.46
CA GLY A 436 33.20 38.41 -7.75
C GLY A 436 32.28 37.74 -8.79
N ASP A 437 31.85 36.50 -8.54
CA ASP A 437 31.02 35.78 -9.51
C ASP A 437 29.58 36.30 -9.52
N THR A 438 29.08 36.65 -10.71
CA THR A 438 27.67 36.96 -10.94
C THR A 438 26.94 35.68 -11.32
N ILE A 439 26.05 35.20 -10.45
CA ILE A 439 25.32 33.94 -10.64
C ILE A 439 24.19 34.16 -11.66
N ARG A 440 24.18 33.37 -12.73
CA ARG A 440 22.99 33.09 -13.53
C ARG A 440 22.67 31.61 -13.43
N ALA A 441 21.42 31.30 -13.11
CA ALA A 441 20.88 29.95 -13.19
C ALA A 441 20.14 29.83 -14.53
N GLU A 442 20.52 28.86 -15.35
CA GLU A 442 19.73 28.36 -16.48
C GLU A 442 19.36 26.92 -16.15
N THR A 443 18.06 26.64 -16.15
CA THR A 443 17.50 25.31 -15.86
C THR A 443 17.06 24.69 -17.19
N GLU A 444 17.53 23.47 -17.47
CA GLU A 444 17.07 22.65 -18.59
C GLU A 444 16.37 21.41 -18.03
N VAL A 445 15.14 21.17 -18.49
CA VAL A 445 14.37 19.98 -18.11
C VAL A 445 14.94 18.79 -18.89
N THR A 446 15.77 17.97 -18.25
CA THR A 446 16.46 16.84 -18.89
C THR A 446 15.56 15.62 -19.09
N ALA A 447 14.52 15.47 -18.27
CA ALA A 447 13.50 14.44 -18.44
C ALA A 447 12.19 14.82 -17.74
N VAL A 448 11.09 14.62 -18.44
CA VAL A 448 9.73 14.73 -17.90
C VAL A 448 9.18 13.32 -17.70
N ARG A 449 8.92 12.92 -16.46
CA ARG A 449 8.29 11.62 -16.16
C ARG A 449 6.77 11.84 -16.10
N ALA A 450 6.05 11.33 -17.09
CA ALA A 450 4.60 11.45 -17.14
C ALA A 450 3.96 10.74 -15.94
N SER A 451 3.16 11.47 -15.18
CA SER A 451 2.39 10.92 -14.06
C SER A 451 1.38 9.89 -14.57
N GLN A 452 1.44 8.66 -14.03
CA GLN A 452 0.44 7.62 -14.34
C GLN A 452 -0.95 7.95 -13.77
N SER A 453 -1.02 8.80 -12.75
CA SER A 453 -2.30 9.29 -12.19
C SER A 453 -2.86 10.49 -12.95
N ARG A 454 -2.06 11.15 -13.81
CA ARG A 454 -2.46 12.33 -14.61
C ARG A 454 -1.82 12.35 -16.01
N PRO A 455 -2.40 11.64 -17.00
CA PRO A 455 -1.87 11.65 -18.36
C PRO A 455 -1.98 13.04 -18.99
N GLY A 456 -0.86 13.58 -19.49
CA GLY A 456 -0.81 14.86 -20.22
C GLY A 456 -0.42 16.11 -19.41
N GLN A 457 0.03 15.94 -18.16
CA GLN A 457 0.48 17.01 -17.27
C GLN A 457 1.98 16.90 -16.95
N GLY A 458 2.78 16.45 -17.92
CA GLY A 458 4.24 16.37 -17.80
C GLY A 458 4.92 17.61 -18.36
#